data_AF-A0A7X7P391-F1
#
_entry.id   AF-A0A7X7P391-F1
#
_cell.length_a   1.000
_cell.length_b   1.000
_cell.length_c   1.000
_cell.angle_alpha   90.00
_cell.angle_beta   90.00
_cell.angle_gamma   90.00
#
_symmetry.space_group_name_H-M   'P 1'
#
loop_
_entity.id
_entity.type
_entity.pdbx_description
1 polymer ?
#
loop_
_entity_poly.entity_id
_entity_poly.type
_entity_poly.pdbx_seq_one_letter_code
_entity_poly.pdbx_strand_id
1 'polypeptide(L)'
;MTGDTITFKAKLTPPVTLDNSDYVWSGAQSGNGPTISINFANAFNYAEGLSVMGCPNLVAGVTAMDVPLPNQAIWAILNPIAATAAYNLAAEAQNWAAANWNALGGSSAVWNCRADAARHSYWNLIMSLDPDMDLSHAEGAATAHERTNLESTPNRHNEIVMDLQNNAVGRSLSSGFMSSTPRATLQAAIVSALNAGNLTILDDFNNANEVGLLKPSNQ
;
A
#
# COMPACT_ATOMS: atom_id res chain seq x y z
N MET A 1 -8.27 20.27 4.47
CA MET A 1 -8.06 19.01 3.74
C MET A 1 -9.25 18.12 4.06
N THR A 2 -9.92 17.57 3.05
CA THR A 2 -11.07 16.68 3.24
C THR A 2 -10.51 15.26 3.24
N GLY A 3 -10.50 14.59 4.39
CA GLY A 3 -10.06 13.20 4.50
C GLY A 3 -11.10 12.23 3.94
N ASP A 4 -10.67 11.00 3.64
CA ASP A 4 -11.57 9.93 3.24
C ASP A 4 -12.42 9.46 4.43
N THR A 5 -13.62 8.96 4.12
CA THR A 5 -14.54 8.42 5.13
C THR A 5 -14.74 6.93 4.90
N ILE A 6 -14.45 6.14 5.93
CA ILE A 6 -14.70 4.69 5.91
C ILE A 6 -15.90 4.40 6.80
N THR A 7 -16.78 3.52 6.32
CA THR A 7 -17.92 3.04 7.11
C THR A 7 -17.69 1.61 7.56
N PHE A 8 -17.54 1.43 8.87
CA PHE A 8 -17.42 0.13 9.51
C PHE A 8 -18.80 -0.41 9.86
N LYS A 9 -18.99 -1.72 9.67
CA LYS A 9 -20.25 -2.41 9.96
C LYS A 9 -19.97 -3.66 10.77
N ALA A 10 -20.64 -3.79 11.91
CA ALA A 10 -20.60 -5.01 12.70
C ALA A 10 -21.39 -6.13 12.00
N LYS A 11 -20.84 -7.34 11.94
CA LYS A 11 -21.51 -8.53 11.41
C LYS A 11 -21.42 -9.66 12.45
N LEU A 12 -22.56 -10.09 12.96
CA LEU A 12 -22.66 -11.19 13.92
C LEU A 12 -22.94 -12.52 13.22
N THR A 13 -22.34 -13.59 13.73
CA THR A 13 -22.55 -14.96 13.25
C THR A 13 -22.73 -15.90 14.45
N PRO A 14 -23.93 -16.50 14.67
CA PRO A 14 -25.15 -16.31 13.90
C PRO A 14 -25.69 -14.87 13.99
N PRO A 15 -26.50 -14.41 13.02
CA PRO A 15 -27.13 -13.09 13.09
C PRO A 15 -28.05 -13.00 14.32
N VAL A 16 -27.87 -11.96 15.12
CA VAL A 16 -28.70 -11.64 16.29
C VAL A 16 -29.02 -10.14 16.25
N THR A 17 -30.23 -9.77 16.70
CA THR A 17 -30.62 -8.37 16.88
C THR A 17 -30.23 -7.94 18.30
N LEU A 18 -29.40 -6.91 18.41
CA LEU A 18 -29.01 -6.27 19.66
C LEU A 18 -29.44 -4.79 19.64
N ASP A 19 -29.47 -4.16 20.81
CA ASP A 19 -29.73 -2.73 20.91
C ASP A 19 -28.51 -1.92 20.49
N ASN A 20 -28.70 -0.66 20.07
CA ASN A 20 -27.58 0.18 19.64
C ASN A 20 -26.51 0.37 20.75
N SER A 21 -26.93 0.37 22.02
CA SER A 21 -26.03 0.47 23.18
C SER A 21 -25.12 -0.74 23.34
N ASP A 22 -25.47 -1.88 22.74
CA ASP A 22 -24.70 -3.12 22.85
C ASP A 22 -23.47 -3.13 21.93
N TYR A 23 -23.38 -2.16 21.02
CA TYR A 23 -22.21 -1.90 20.19
C TYR A 23 -21.53 -0.64 20.67
N VAL A 24 -20.22 -0.72 20.92
CA VAL A 24 -19.39 0.40 21.33
C VAL A 24 -18.17 0.48 20.44
N TRP A 25 -18.10 1.54 19.64
CA TRP A 25 -16.95 1.88 18.81
C TRP A 25 -15.98 2.79 19.55
N SER A 26 -14.69 2.59 19.31
CA SER A 26 -13.59 3.37 19.88
C SER A 26 -12.46 3.50 18.84
N GLY A 27 -11.55 4.46 19.01
CA GLY A 27 -10.47 4.71 18.05
C GLY A 27 -10.43 6.17 17.64
N ALA A 28 -10.33 6.45 16.34
CA ALA A 28 -10.36 7.82 15.82
C ALA A 28 -11.69 8.54 16.10
N GLN A 29 -12.79 7.79 16.19
CA GLN A 29 -14.10 8.29 16.59
C GLN A 29 -14.82 7.25 17.47
N SER A 30 -15.50 7.72 18.50
CA SER A 30 -16.33 6.88 19.37
C SER A 30 -17.81 6.97 18.99
N GLY A 31 -18.56 5.88 19.18
CA GLY A 31 -20.00 5.88 18.94
C GLY A 31 -20.67 4.58 19.34
N ASN A 32 -22.00 4.55 19.18
CA ASN A 32 -22.83 3.38 19.44
C ASN A 32 -23.57 2.95 18.16
N GLY A 33 -24.03 1.70 18.15
CA GLY A 33 -24.81 1.12 17.06
C GLY A 33 -23.99 0.19 16.14
N PRO A 34 -24.67 -0.56 15.27
CA PRO A 34 -24.06 -1.60 14.44
C PRO A 34 -23.18 -1.04 13.31
N THR A 35 -23.10 0.28 13.14
CA THR A 35 -22.35 0.95 12.07
C THR A 35 -21.77 2.26 12.58
N ILE A 36 -20.56 2.59 12.14
CA ILE A 36 -19.93 3.89 12.36
C ILE A 36 -19.27 4.37 11.06
N SER A 37 -19.40 5.65 10.75
CA SER A 37 -18.66 6.30 9.66
C SER A 37 -17.63 7.24 10.28
N ILE A 38 -16.36 7.05 9.90
CA ILE A 38 -15.21 7.74 10.47
C ILE A 38 -14.48 8.48 9.36
N ASN A 39 -14.23 9.78 9.57
CA ASN A 39 -13.41 10.59 8.69
C ASN A 39 -11.94 10.55 9.13
N PHE A 40 -11.04 10.14 8.25
CA PHE A 40 -9.61 10.12 8.52
C PHE A 40 -8.94 11.35 7.91
N ALA A 41 -8.94 12.44 8.69
CA ALA A 41 -8.48 13.76 8.21
C ALA A 41 -6.95 13.89 8.08
N ASN A 42 -6.17 12.97 8.67
CA ASN A 42 -4.71 13.05 8.69
C ASN A 42 -4.10 11.70 8.31
N ALA A 43 -2.93 11.72 7.68
CA ALA A 43 -2.12 10.52 7.48
C ALA A 43 -1.65 9.95 8.82
N PHE A 44 -2.10 8.75 9.15
CA PHE A 44 -1.74 8.04 10.39
C PHE A 44 -2.13 6.57 10.34
N ASN A 45 -1.56 5.77 11.24
CA ASN A 45 -2.02 4.41 11.51
C ASN A 45 -2.99 4.42 12.69
N TYR A 46 -4.26 4.16 12.41
CA TYR A 46 -5.33 4.12 13.39
C TYR A 46 -5.66 2.68 13.82
N ALA A 47 -6.27 2.56 14.99
CA ALA A 47 -6.82 1.33 15.52
C ALA A 47 -8.27 1.57 15.91
N GLU A 48 -9.20 0.98 15.14
CA GLU A 48 -10.63 1.11 15.36
C GLU A 48 -11.15 -0.11 16.10
N GLY A 49 -11.56 0.09 17.34
CA GLY A 49 -12.06 -0.94 18.24
C GLY A 49 -13.58 -1.05 18.20
N LEU A 50 -14.09 -2.28 18.22
CA LEU A 50 -15.49 -2.62 18.40
C LEU A 50 -15.64 -3.56 19.58
N SER A 51 -16.43 -3.14 20.57
CA SER A 51 -16.96 -4.02 21.62
C SER A 51 -18.43 -4.31 21.34
N VAL A 52 -18.82 -5.58 21.37
CA VAL A 52 -20.21 -6.01 21.26
C VAL A 52 -20.56 -6.90 22.44
N MET A 53 -21.73 -6.71 23.04
CA MET A 53 -22.19 -7.54 24.15
C MET A 53 -22.08 -9.04 23.81
N GLY A 54 -21.47 -9.81 24.71
CA GLY A 54 -21.30 -11.26 24.56
C GLY A 54 -20.28 -11.69 23.50
N CYS A 55 -19.58 -10.75 22.86
CA CYS A 55 -18.54 -11.03 21.88
C CYS A 55 -17.15 -10.62 22.39
N PRO A 56 -16.07 -11.25 21.91
CA PRO A 56 -14.73 -10.71 22.06
C PRO A 56 -14.62 -9.32 21.41
N ASN A 57 -13.82 -8.44 22.02
CA ASN A 57 -13.49 -7.15 21.40
C ASN A 57 -12.69 -7.39 20.11
N LEU A 58 -13.01 -6.63 19.07
CA LEU A 58 -12.29 -6.63 17.81
C LEU A 58 -11.56 -5.29 17.63
N VAL A 59 -10.41 -5.34 16.97
CA VAL A 59 -9.65 -4.15 16.58
C VAL A 59 -9.28 -4.29 15.11
N ALA A 60 -9.63 -3.28 14.32
CA ALA A 60 -9.20 -3.15 12.93
C ALA A 60 -8.07 -2.12 12.84
N GLY A 61 -6.97 -2.48 12.17
CA GLY A 61 -5.95 -1.52 11.78
C GLY A 61 -6.41 -0.74 10.54
N VAL A 62 -6.21 0.57 10.54
CA VAL A 62 -6.51 1.43 9.39
C VAL A 62 -5.29 2.29 9.09
N THR A 63 -4.87 2.32 7.85
CA THR A 63 -3.80 3.22 7.40
C THR A 63 -4.41 4.30 6.53
N ALA A 64 -4.25 5.56 6.95
CA ALA A 64 -4.50 6.72 6.11
C ALA A 64 -3.16 7.28 5.65
N MET A 65 -3.06 7.61 4.36
CA MET A 65 -1.90 8.25 3.77
C MET A 65 -2.31 9.55 3.10
N ASP A 66 -1.41 10.53 3.11
CA ASP A 66 -1.61 11.74 2.34
C ASP A 66 -1.66 11.38 0.86
N VAL A 67 -2.50 12.09 0.10
CA VAL A 67 -2.47 12.01 -1.36
C VAL A 67 -1.43 13.02 -1.86
N PRO A 68 -0.24 12.55 -2.29
CA PRO A 68 0.86 13.43 -2.65
C PRO A 68 0.53 14.18 -3.94
N LEU A 69 1.01 15.42 -4.02
CA LEU A 69 1.04 16.21 -5.25
C LEU A 69 2.51 16.39 -5.68
N PRO A 70 2.79 16.50 -6.98
CA PRO A 70 1.84 16.53 -8.09
C PRO A 70 1.61 15.13 -8.71
N ASN A 71 0.78 15.03 -9.75
CA ASN A 71 0.63 13.80 -10.53
C ASN A 71 1.85 13.56 -11.45
N GLN A 72 1.95 12.35 -12.04
CA GLN A 72 3.14 11.91 -12.76
C GLN A 72 3.51 12.81 -13.94
N ALA A 73 2.52 13.34 -14.67
CA ALA A 73 2.76 14.23 -15.80
C ALA A 73 3.42 15.55 -15.38
N ILE A 74 2.89 16.19 -14.32
CA ILE A 74 3.46 17.44 -13.79
C ILE A 74 4.83 17.17 -13.17
N TRP A 75 4.98 16.07 -12.42
CA TRP A 75 6.26 15.70 -11.83
C TRP A 75 7.34 15.52 -12.90
N ALA A 76 7.00 14.87 -14.02
CA ALA A 76 7.92 14.64 -15.13
C ALA A 76 8.31 15.93 -15.86
N ILE A 77 7.39 16.89 -15.99
CA ILE A 77 7.71 18.22 -16.56
C ILE A 77 8.74 18.95 -15.69
N LEU A 78 8.62 18.85 -14.37
CA LEU A 78 9.51 19.51 -13.41
C LEU A 78 10.85 18.80 -13.25
N ASN A 79 10.90 17.49 -13.50
CA ASN A 79 12.08 16.64 -13.26
C ASN A 79 12.41 15.75 -14.49
N PRO A 80 12.71 16.32 -15.68
CA PRO A 80 12.74 15.56 -16.93
C PRO A 80 13.82 14.47 -17.01
N ILE A 81 14.99 14.71 -16.43
CA ILE A 81 16.09 13.71 -16.39
C ILE A 81 15.70 12.55 -15.47
N ALA A 82 15.33 12.87 -14.22
CA ALA A 82 14.86 11.89 -13.24
C ALA A 82 13.63 11.11 -13.72
N ALA A 83 12.72 11.75 -14.47
CA ALA A 83 11.57 11.07 -15.05
C ALA A 83 11.97 10.02 -16.08
N THR A 84 12.93 10.33 -16.95
CA THR A 84 13.45 9.36 -17.92
C THR A 84 14.05 8.14 -17.19
N ALA A 85 14.84 8.37 -16.14
CA ALA A 85 15.39 7.31 -15.31
C ALA A 85 14.27 6.49 -14.63
N ALA A 86 13.33 7.16 -13.96
CA ALA A 86 12.21 6.52 -13.27
C ALA A 86 11.38 5.62 -14.18
N TYR A 87 11.08 6.05 -15.43
CA TYR A 87 10.36 5.24 -16.41
C TYR A 87 11.14 4.00 -16.84
N ASN A 88 12.43 4.13 -17.11
CA ASN A 88 13.28 2.99 -17.49
C ASN A 88 13.39 1.97 -16.35
N LEU A 89 13.55 2.46 -15.12
CA LEU A 89 13.63 1.62 -13.92
C LEU A 89 12.28 0.98 -13.57
N ALA A 90 11.15 1.65 -13.86
CA ALA A 90 9.82 1.05 -13.71
C ALA A 90 9.65 -0.14 -14.66
N ALA A 91 10.08 0.01 -15.91
CA ALA A 91 10.08 -1.08 -16.88
C ALA A 91 11.00 -2.25 -16.46
N GLU A 92 12.18 -1.95 -15.91
CA GLU A 92 13.08 -2.97 -15.34
C GLU A 92 12.37 -3.77 -14.23
N ALA A 93 11.77 -3.07 -13.26
CA ALA A 93 11.09 -3.71 -12.15
C ALA A 93 9.87 -4.52 -12.59
N GLN A 94 9.08 -4.00 -13.54
CA GLN A 94 7.96 -4.73 -14.15
C GLN A 94 8.42 -6.02 -14.82
N ASN A 95 9.50 -5.96 -15.62
CA ASN A 95 10.04 -7.13 -16.31
C ASN A 95 10.57 -8.17 -15.32
N TRP A 96 11.26 -7.73 -14.26
CA TRP A 96 11.72 -8.63 -13.21
C TRP A 96 10.56 -9.34 -12.51
N ALA A 97 9.55 -8.60 -12.06
CA ALA A 97 8.40 -9.18 -11.38
C ALA A 97 7.61 -10.12 -12.31
N ALA A 98 7.40 -9.73 -13.56
CA ALA A 98 6.73 -10.56 -14.57
C ALA A 98 7.53 -11.83 -14.92
N ALA A 99 8.86 -11.80 -14.90
CA ALA A 99 9.68 -13.00 -15.11
C ALA A 99 9.69 -13.94 -13.90
N ASN A 100 9.37 -13.43 -12.70
CA ASN A 100 9.51 -14.15 -11.43
C ASN A 100 8.18 -14.34 -10.66
N TRP A 101 7.03 -14.02 -11.27
CA TRP A 101 5.73 -13.97 -10.57
C TRP A 101 5.39 -15.26 -9.81
N ASN A 102 5.67 -16.43 -10.40
CA ASN A 102 5.48 -17.74 -9.76
C ASN A 102 6.33 -17.89 -8.50
N ALA A 103 7.60 -17.46 -8.54
CA ALA A 103 8.52 -17.56 -7.41
C ALA A 103 8.22 -16.53 -6.31
N LEU A 104 7.65 -15.38 -6.68
CA LEU A 104 7.25 -14.33 -5.74
C LEU A 104 5.91 -14.62 -5.06
N GLY A 105 5.07 -15.49 -5.66
CA GLY A 105 3.76 -15.89 -5.12
C GLY A 105 2.58 -15.08 -5.69
N GLY A 106 2.54 -14.84 -7.00
CA GLY A 106 1.41 -14.21 -7.70
C GLY A 106 0.43 -15.23 -8.31
N SER A 107 -0.83 -14.83 -8.55
CA SER A 107 -1.91 -15.75 -8.99
C SER A 107 -2.20 -15.75 -10.50
N SER A 108 -1.66 -14.82 -11.28
CA SER A 108 -1.57 -14.86 -12.78
C SER A 108 -1.29 -13.50 -13.41
N ALA A 109 -1.35 -12.43 -12.62
CA ALA A 109 -0.93 -11.09 -13.02
C ALA A 109 -0.07 -10.50 -11.90
N VAL A 110 0.91 -9.68 -12.26
CA VAL A 110 1.80 -9.03 -11.27
C VAL A 110 0.99 -8.20 -10.27
N TRP A 111 -0.20 -7.73 -10.65
CA TRP A 111 -1.04 -6.80 -9.90
C TRP A 111 -1.59 -7.33 -8.58
N ASN A 112 -1.58 -6.48 -7.55
CA ASN A 112 -2.26 -6.65 -6.25
C ASN A 112 -1.82 -7.86 -5.41
N CYS A 113 -0.81 -8.59 -5.87
CA CYS A 113 -0.29 -9.79 -5.22
C CYS A 113 1.13 -9.56 -4.71
N ARG A 114 1.75 -10.62 -4.16
CA ARG A 114 3.14 -10.59 -3.68
C ARG A 114 4.14 -10.13 -4.74
N ALA A 115 3.91 -10.48 -6.01
CA ALA A 115 4.76 -10.04 -7.11
C ALA A 115 4.69 -8.51 -7.33
N ASP A 116 3.51 -7.89 -7.12
CA ASP A 116 3.35 -6.44 -7.22
C ASP A 116 4.06 -5.71 -6.10
N ALA A 117 3.86 -6.21 -4.87
CA ALA A 117 4.49 -5.66 -3.70
C ALA A 117 6.02 -5.65 -3.86
N ALA A 118 6.57 -6.76 -4.36
CA ALA A 118 7.98 -6.86 -4.70
C ALA A 118 8.38 -5.90 -5.83
N ARG A 119 7.57 -5.77 -6.90
CA ARG A 119 7.82 -4.86 -8.02
C ARG A 119 7.97 -3.41 -7.54
N HIS A 120 6.99 -2.91 -6.79
CA HIS A 120 6.97 -1.54 -6.26
C HIS A 120 8.17 -1.26 -5.34
N SER A 121 8.45 -2.20 -4.45
CA SER A 121 9.58 -2.10 -3.54
C SER A 121 10.92 -2.13 -4.28
N TYR A 122 11.08 -3.01 -5.27
CA TYR A 122 12.28 -3.09 -6.08
C TYR A 122 12.49 -1.83 -6.92
N TRP A 123 11.43 -1.31 -7.56
CA TRP A 123 11.48 -0.06 -8.33
C TRP A 123 11.99 1.10 -7.48
N ASN A 124 11.46 1.26 -6.26
CA ASN A 124 11.90 2.33 -5.36
C ASN A 124 13.32 2.12 -4.84
N LEU A 125 13.74 0.88 -4.60
CA LEU A 125 15.11 0.57 -4.21
C LEU A 125 16.11 0.96 -5.32
N ILE A 126 15.85 0.57 -6.57
CA ILE A 126 16.77 0.87 -7.68
C ILE A 126 16.76 2.35 -8.06
N MET A 127 15.61 3.04 -7.97
CA MET A 127 15.55 4.49 -8.12
C MET A 127 16.38 5.20 -7.05
N SER A 128 16.31 4.77 -5.80
CA SER A 128 17.05 5.42 -4.69
C SER A 128 18.57 5.28 -4.79
N LEU A 129 19.06 4.39 -5.65
CA LEU A 129 20.48 4.10 -5.86
C LEU A 129 20.98 4.58 -7.24
N ASP A 130 20.09 5.07 -8.10
CA ASP A 130 20.42 5.49 -9.45
C ASP A 130 21.10 6.88 -9.43
N PRO A 131 22.19 7.11 -10.18
CA PRO A 131 22.93 8.36 -10.14
C PRO A 131 22.16 9.57 -10.69
N ASP A 132 21.14 9.34 -11.54
CA ASP A 132 20.27 10.39 -12.08
C ASP A 132 19.04 10.64 -11.18
N MET A 133 19.00 9.95 -10.03
CA MET A 133 17.97 10.01 -9.03
C MET A 133 18.59 10.26 -7.64
N ASP A 134 17.78 10.75 -6.72
CA ASP A 134 18.09 10.66 -5.30
C ASP A 134 16.85 10.12 -4.56
N LEU A 135 16.94 9.97 -3.24
CA LEU A 135 15.82 9.50 -2.42
C LEU A 135 14.55 10.36 -2.60
N SER A 136 14.71 11.68 -2.79
CA SER A 136 13.59 12.60 -2.95
C SER A 136 12.95 12.47 -4.34
N HIS A 137 13.73 12.24 -5.39
CA HIS A 137 13.22 11.95 -6.72
C HIS A 137 12.57 10.56 -6.78
N ALA A 138 13.13 9.56 -6.11
CA ALA A 138 12.53 8.22 -6.02
C ALA A 138 11.15 8.29 -5.33
N GLU A 139 11.07 9.01 -4.21
CA GLU A 139 9.81 9.28 -3.53
C GLU A 139 8.85 10.06 -4.43
N GLY A 140 9.29 11.17 -5.02
CA GLY A 140 8.48 12.02 -5.89
C GLY A 140 7.93 11.29 -7.12
N ALA A 141 8.74 10.48 -7.78
CA ALA A 141 8.31 9.70 -8.94
C ALA A 141 7.24 8.66 -8.58
N ALA A 142 7.50 7.89 -7.51
CA ALA A 142 6.58 6.84 -7.06
C ALA A 142 5.27 7.41 -6.53
N THR A 143 5.33 8.47 -5.73
CA THR A 143 4.15 9.15 -5.20
C THR A 143 3.31 9.80 -6.31
N ALA A 144 3.97 10.43 -7.29
CA ALA A 144 3.28 11.03 -8.43
C ALA A 144 2.61 9.97 -9.34
N HIS A 145 3.21 8.78 -9.46
CA HIS A 145 2.60 7.63 -10.14
C HIS A 145 1.29 7.22 -9.44
N GLU A 146 1.31 7.03 -8.12
CA GLU A 146 0.09 6.66 -7.39
C GLU A 146 -0.97 7.75 -7.42
N ARG A 147 -0.57 9.03 -7.43
CA ARG A 147 -1.49 10.15 -7.63
C ARG A 147 -2.20 10.06 -8.98
N THR A 148 -1.48 9.75 -10.05
CA THR A 148 -2.08 9.54 -11.37
C THR A 148 -3.06 8.37 -11.35
N ASN A 149 -2.71 7.25 -10.71
CA ASN A 149 -3.58 6.08 -10.58
C ASN A 149 -4.89 6.43 -9.83
N LEU A 150 -4.81 7.22 -8.76
CA LEU A 150 -5.98 7.71 -8.02
C LEU A 150 -6.90 8.58 -8.89
N GLU A 151 -6.33 9.44 -9.73
CA GLU A 151 -7.08 10.33 -10.63
C GLU A 151 -7.71 9.58 -11.79
N SER A 152 -7.04 8.55 -12.33
CA SER A 152 -7.49 7.82 -13.52
C SER A 152 -8.45 6.67 -13.21
N THR A 153 -8.43 6.12 -11.99
CA THR A 153 -9.21 4.93 -11.67
C THR A 153 -9.80 5.02 -10.25
N PRO A 154 -11.06 5.49 -10.14
CA PRO A 154 -11.70 5.64 -8.83
C PRO A 154 -11.89 4.28 -8.15
N ASN A 155 -11.81 4.28 -6.81
CA ASN A 155 -11.97 3.13 -5.90
C ASN A 155 -10.74 2.23 -5.67
N ARG A 156 -9.55 2.59 -6.17
CA ARG A 156 -8.27 1.89 -5.91
C ARG A 156 -7.55 2.30 -4.62
N HIS A 157 -8.28 2.78 -3.62
CA HIS A 157 -7.67 3.40 -2.44
C HIS A 157 -6.74 2.42 -1.70
N ASN A 158 -7.12 1.15 -1.56
CA ASN A 158 -6.29 0.17 -0.86
C ASN A 158 -5.07 -0.26 -1.67
N GLU A 159 -5.19 -0.44 -3.00
CA GLU A 159 -4.05 -0.65 -3.91
C GLU A 159 -3.04 0.50 -3.78
N ILE A 160 -3.51 1.75 -3.83
CA ILE A 160 -2.64 2.93 -3.70
C ILE A 160 -1.91 2.95 -2.35
N VAL A 161 -2.61 2.64 -1.25
CA VAL A 161 -1.96 2.56 0.07
C VAL A 161 -0.95 1.42 0.12
N MET A 162 -1.27 0.25 -0.46
CA MET A 162 -0.34 -0.88 -0.58
C MET A 162 0.94 -0.46 -1.32
N ASP A 163 0.78 0.19 -2.48
CA ASP A 163 1.90 0.60 -3.32
C ASP A 163 2.74 1.67 -2.64
N LEU A 164 2.14 2.70 -2.04
CA LEU A 164 2.86 3.71 -1.27
C LEU A 164 3.67 3.11 -0.11
N GLN A 165 3.11 2.13 0.62
CA GLN A 165 3.84 1.41 1.67
C GLN A 165 5.03 0.62 1.11
N ASN A 166 4.81 -0.15 0.05
CA ASN A 166 5.85 -0.97 -0.57
C ASN A 166 6.97 -0.12 -1.19
N ASN A 167 6.59 1.00 -1.82
CA ASN A 167 7.50 2.03 -2.32
C ASN A 167 8.40 2.55 -1.18
N ALA A 168 7.82 2.90 -0.03
CA ALA A 168 8.57 3.38 1.13
C ALA A 168 9.53 2.32 1.71
N VAL A 169 9.11 1.05 1.76
CA VAL A 169 10.01 -0.05 2.17
C VAL A 169 11.21 -0.15 1.22
N GLY A 170 10.98 -0.08 -0.10
CA GLY A 170 12.04 -0.10 -1.10
C GLY A 170 13.08 1.01 -0.90
N ARG A 171 12.60 2.25 -0.69
CA ARG A 171 13.47 3.39 -0.39
C ARG A 171 14.26 3.18 0.89
N SER A 172 13.64 2.65 1.95
CA SER A 172 14.32 2.42 3.24
C SER A 172 15.50 1.43 3.13
N LEU A 173 15.35 0.40 2.29
CA LEU A 173 16.38 -0.62 2.06
C LEU A 173 17.61 -0.05 1.35
N SER A 174 17.49 1.06 0.61
CA SER A 174 18.60 1.66 -0.14
C SER A 174 19.78 2.05 0.75
N SER A 175 19.53 2.39 2.03
CA SER A 175 20.56 2.72 3.01
C SER A 175 21.58 1.61 3.26
N GLY A 176 21.25 0.35 2.92
CA GLY A 176 22.13 -0.80 3.03
C GLY A 176 22.99 -1.07 1.79
N PHE A 177 22.89 -0.27 0.72
CA PHE A 177 23.48 -0.57 -0.58
C PHE A 177 24.15 0.65 -1.22
N MET A 178 24.94 0.40 -2.28
CA MET A 178 25.57 1.42 -3.12
C MET A 178 24.99 1.35 -4.54
N SER A 179 25.16 2.41 -5.33
CA SER A 179 24.75 2.44 -6.75
C SER A 179 25.40 1.34 -7.59
N SER A 180 26.59 0.87 -7.18
CA SER A 180 27.30 -0.24 -7.82
C SER A 180 26.85 -1.64 -7.38
N THR A 181 25.90 -1.75 -6.43
CA THR A 181 25.42 -3.05 -5.95
C THR A 181 24.74 -3.82 -7.08
N PRO A 182 25.11 -5.09 -7.32
CA PRO A 182 24.48 -5.90 -8.36
C PRO A 182 22.96 -6.03 -8.18
N ARG A 183 22.20 -5.96 -9.28
CA ARG A 183 20.73 -6.09 -9.26
C ARG A 183 20.24 -7.35 -8.55
N ALA A 184 20.93 -8.48 -8.73
CA ALA A 184 20.59 -9.74 -8.06
C ALA A 184 20.62 -9.63 -6.53
N THR A 185 21.56 -8.86 -5.97
CA THR A 185 21.64 -8.62 -4.52
C THR A 185 20.48 -7.75 -4.04
N LEU A 186 20.12 -6.71 -4.81
CA LEU A 186 18.98 -5.85 -4.50
C LEU A 186 17.66 -6.65 -4.55
N GLN A 187 17.48 -7.46 -5.60
CA GLN A 187 16.32 -8.34 -5.75
C GLN A 187 16.21 -9.35 -4.59
N ALA A 188 17.33 -9.95 -4.17
CA ALA A 188 17.35 -10.86 -3.03
C ALA A 188 16.93 -10.16 -1.72
N ALA A 189 17.32 -8.90 -1.51
CA ALA A 189 16.88 -8.11 -0.36
C ALA A 189 15.36 -7.87 -0.38
N ILE A 190 14.79 -7.58 -1.55
CA ILE A 190 13.34 -7.45 -1.72
C ILE A 190 12.63 -8.77 -1.45
N VAL A 191 13.13 -9.89 -1.97
CA VAL A 191 12.56 -11.23 -1.70
C VAL A 191 12.65 -11.56 -0.20
N SER A 192 13.73 -11.19 0.48
CA SER A 192 13.86 -11.36 1.92
C SER A 192 12.81 -10.54 2.68
N ALA A 193 12.59 -9.28 2.30
CA ALA A 193 11.57 -8.42 2.91
C ALA A 193 10.15 -8.97 2.65
N LEU A 194 9.88 -9.43 1.43
CA LEU A 194 8.62 -10.06 1.04
C LEU A 194 8.33 -11.31 1.89
N ASN A 195 9.31 -12.19 2.05
CA ASN A 195 9.16 -13.43 2.82
C ASN A 195 9.08 -13.18 4.34
N ALA A 196 9.69 -12.10 4.83
CA ALA A 196 9.59 -11.70 6.22
C ALA A 196 8.22 -11.08 6.58
N GLY A 197 7.40 -10.73 5.59
CA GLY A 197 6.13 -10.03 5.80
C GLY A 197 6.28 -8.52 5.98
N ASN A 198 7.41 -7.95 5.55
CA ASN A 198 7.67 -6.51 5.65
C ASN A 198 6.96 -5.71 4.55
N LEU A 199 6.51 -6.37 3.48
CA LEU A 199 5.72 -5.75 2.42
C LEU A 199 4.22 -5.96 2.70
N THR A 200 3.39 -5.13 2.06
CA THR A 200 1.94 -5.20 2.15
C THR A 200 1.37 -5.79 0.87
N ILE A 201 0.36 -6.65 0.98
CA ILE A 201 -0.43 -7.19 -0.13
C ILE A 201 -1.92 -6.96 0.10
N LEU A 202 -2.73 -7.05 -0.95
CA LEU A 202 -4.19 -7.13 -0.84
C LEU A 202 -4.63 -8.58 -0.61
N ASP A 203 -5.55 -8.77 0.34
CA ASP A 203 -6.16 -10.07 0.64
C ASP A 203 -6.94 -10.61 -0.57
N ASP A 204 -6.43 -11.67 -1.17
CA ASP A 204 -6.87 -12.23 -2.47
C ASP A 204 -8.23 -12.93 -2.42
N PHE A 205 -8.82 -13.16 -1.23
CA PHE A 205 -9.97 -14.07 -1.11
C PHE A 205 -11.26 -13.60 -1.81
N ASN A 206 -11.38 -12.35 -2.25
CA ASN A 206 -12.52 -11.86 -3.04
C ASN A 206 -12.19 -10.55 -3.79
N ASN A 207 -11.00 -10.43 -4.40
CA ASN A 207 -10.43 -9.20 -5.02
C ASN A 207 -11.23 -8.56 -6.19
N ALA A 208 -12.56 -8.63 -6.20
CA ALA A 208 -13.40 -7.83 -7.06
C ALA A 208 -13.27 -6.35 -6.64
N ASN A 209 -12.58 -5.57 -7.46
CA ASN A 209 -12.46 -4.11 -7.42
C ASN A 209 -11.40 -3.50 -6.48
N GLU A 210 -10.29 -4.20 -6.15
CA GLU A 210 -9.13 -3.56 -5.48
C GLU A 210 -9.44 -2.96 -4.08
N VAL A 211 -10.52 -3.45 -3.44
CA VAL A 211 -10.99 -3.07 -2.09
C VAL A 211 -10.63 -4.10 -1.02
N GLY A 212 -9.71 -5.02 -1.33
CA GLY A 212 -9.24 -6.05 -0.39
C GLY A 212 -8.61 -5.46 0.87
N LEU A 213 -8.56 -6.23 1.96
CA LEU A 213 -7.86 -5.81 3.17
C LEU A 213 -6.35 -5.86 2.95
N LEU A 214 -5.63 -4.91 3.52
CA LEU A 214 -4.18 -4.91 3.53
C LEU A 214 -3.66 -5.97 4.52
N LYS A 215 -2.72 -6.80 4.10
CA LYS A 215 -2.09 -7.83 4.91
C LYS A 215 -0.57 -7.84 4.74
N PRO A 216 0.18 -8.30 5.75
CA PRO A 216 1.60 -8.61 5.58
C PRO A 216 1.81 -9.62 4.45
N SER A 217 2.87 -9.45 3.68
CA SER A 217 3.16 -10.24 2.49
C SER A 217 3.49 -11.70 2.75
N ASN A 218 3.68 -12.12 4.00
CA ASN A 218 3.95 -13.50 4.40
C ASN A 218 2.68 -14.30 4.79
N GLN A 219 1.50 -13.70 4.63
CA GLN A 219 0.21 -14.36 4.81
C GLN A 219 -0.30 -15.02 3.54
#